data_AF-A0A3R7X9B2-F1
#
_entry.id   AF-A0A3R7X9B2-F1
#
_cell.length_a   1.000
_cell.length_b   1.000
_cell.length_c   1.000
_cell.angle_alpha   90.00
_cell.angle_beta   90.00
_cell.angle_gamma   90.00
#
_symmetry.space_group_name_H-M   'P 1'
#
loop_
_entity.id
_entity.type
_entity.pdbx_description
1 polymer ?
#
loop_
_entity_poly.entity_id
_entity_poly.type
_entity_poly.pdbx_seq_one_letter_code
_entity_poly.pdbx_strand_id
1 'polypeptide(L)'
;VTVASNEETSKYGIEVIDVRIRRVDLPRENEASIYARMEAERKRQANKFRSEGEEEAQKIRAATDRDKTVILADAYKKAQQIRGDGEAEALDIYALSFSKSPDFYEFLRTLETYEKVIDKKTTLVLPGDSKLFKNLTE
;
A
#
# COMPACT_ATOMS: atom_id res chain seq x y z
N VAL A 1 50.90 15.84 -32.09
CA VAL A 1 51.27 17.27 -32.14
C VAL A 1 52.64 17.48 -31.53
N THR A 2 52.88 17.05 -30.29
CA THR A 2 54.18 17.14 -29.59
C THR A 2 55.37 16.54 -30.33
N VAL A 3 55.28 15.31 -30.88
CA VAL A 3 56.42 14.67 -31.61
C VAL A 3 56.78 15.45 -32.89
N ALA A 4 55.78 15.81 -33.70
CA ALA A 4 55.98 16.59 -34.93
C ALA A 4 56.52 18.01 -34.65
N SER A 5 56.07 18.66 -33.58
CA SER A 5 56.64 19.93 -33.14
C SER A 5 58.09 19.77 -32.67
N ASN A 6 58.42 18.70 -31.96
CA ASN A 6 59.77 18.45 -31.47
C ASN A 6 60.77 18.19 -32.61
N GLU A 7 60.38 17.44 -33.64
CA GLU A 7 61.21 17.17 -34.82
C GLU A 7 61.60 18.44 -35.59
N GLU A 8 60.65 19.37 -35.77
CA GLU A 8 60.95 20.65 -36.45
C GLU A 8 61.80 21.60 -35.60
N THR A 9 61.66 21.56 -34.28
CA THR A 9 62.42 22.43 -33.38
C THR A 9 63.80 21.88 -33.02
N SER A 10 64.02 20.58 -33.21
CA SER A 10 65.31 19.89 -32.99
C SER A 10 66.43 20.44 -33.87
N LYS A 11 66.12 20.88 -35.10
CA LYS A 11 67.06 21.53 -36.03
C LYS A 11 67.64 22.84 -35.46
N TYR A 12 66.96 23.45 -34.49
CA TYR A 12 67.35 24.68 -33.81
C TYR A 12 67.91 24.44 -32.40
N GLY A 13 68.08 23.18 -31.98
CA GLY A 13 68.59 22.82 -30.66
C GLY A 13 67.59 23.01 -29.51
N ILE A 14 66.29 23.08 -29.81
CA ILE A 14 65.23 23.32 -28.82
C ILE A 14 64.46 22.02 -28.58
N GLU A 15 64.26 21.64 -27.31
CA GLU A 15 63.49 20.47 -26.88
C GLU A 15 62.07 20.88 -26.45
N VAL A 16 61.06 20.31 -27.10
CA VAL A 16 59.64 20.58 -26.80
C VAL A 16 59.12 19.53 -25.81
N ILE A 17 58.92 19.94 -24.56
CA ILE A 17 58.48 19.05 -23.46
C ILE A 17 56.95 18.81 -23.52
N ASP A 18 56.15 19.84 -23.81
CA ASP A 18 54.69 19.75 -23.80
C ASP A 18 54.03 20.83 -24.69
N VAL A 19 52.92 20.47 -25.35
CA VAL A 19 52.12 21.39 -26.16
C VAL A 19 50.70 21.43 -25.60
N ARG A 20 50.34 22.56 -25.00
CA ARG A 20 48.99 22.83 -24.50
C ARG A 20 48.35 23.98 -25.24
N ILE A 21 47.05 23.85 -25.45
CA ILE A 21 46.22 24.95 -25.96
C ILE A 21 46.01 25.94 -24.81
N ARG A 22 46.54 27.15 -24.96
CA ARG A 22 46.48 28.19 -23.92
C ARG A 22 45.14 28.92 -23.89
N ARG A 23 44.52 29.16 -25.04
CA ARG A 23 43.20 29.80 -25.17
C ARG A 23 42.58 29.43 -26.51
N VAL A 24 41.33 28.98 -26.49
CA VAL A 24 40.48 28.89 -27.68
C VAL A 24 39.43 29.95 -27.50
N ASP A 25 39.59 31.09 -28.16
CA ASP A 25 38.55 32.12 -28.17
C ASP A 25 37.54 31.78 -29.24
N LEU A 26 36.26 31.70 -28.87
CA LEU A 26 35.20 31.77 -29.85
C LEU A 26 35.04 33.23 -30.32
N PRO A 27 34.73 33.47 -31.61
CA PRO A 27 34.39 34.80 -32.07
C PRO A 27 33.20 35.34 -31.27
N ARG A 28 33.36 36.53 -30.68
CA ARG A 28 32.38 37.17 -29.76
C ARG A 28 30.97 37.29 -30.33
N GLU A 29 30.86 37.39 -31.65
CA GLU A 29 29.57 37.51 -32.36
C GLU A 29 28.73 36.22 -32.26
N ASN A 30 29.36 35.05 -32.21
CA ASN A 30 28.65 33.75 -32.19
C ASN A 30 28.49 33.18 -30.78
N GLU A 31 29.27 33.66 -29.81
CA GLU A 31 29.32 33.17 -28.44
C GLU A 31 27.93 33.21 -27.77
N ALA A 32 27.22 34.34 -27.87
CA ALA A 32 25.88 34.50 -27.30
C ALA A 32 24.86 33.50 -27.89
N SER A 33 24.91 33.25 -29.20
CA SER A 33 24.00 32.29 -29.86
C SER A 33 24.27 30.85 -29.44
N ILE A 34 25.54 30.48 -29.24
CA ILE A 34 25.91 29.13 -28.80
C ILE A 34 25.50 28.92 -27.33
N TYR A 35 25.72 29.90 -26.46
CA TYR A 35 25.25 29.84 -25.06
C TYR A 35 23.73 29.73 -24.96
N ALA A 36 22.98 30.54 -25.72
CA ALA A 36 21.52 30.47 -25.75
C ALA A 36 21.02 29.08 -26.22
N ARG A 37 21.68 28.50 -27.23
CA ARG A 37 21.38 27.15 -27.70
C ARG A 37 21.68 26.10 -26.63
N MET A 38 22.83 26.17 -25.95
CA MET A 38 23.19 25.25 -24.87
C MET A 38 22.20 25.32 -23.70
N GLU A 39 21.75 26.53 -23.33
CA GLU A 39 20.75 26.72 -22.29
C GLU A 39 19.40 26.11 -22.68
N ALA A 40 18.95 26.34 -23.92
CA ALA A 40 17.73 25.76 -24.44
C ALA A 40 17.78 24.22 -24.48
N GLU A 41 18.92 23.65 -24.92
CA GLU A 41 19.15 22.20 -24.94
C GLU A 41 19.09 21.62 -23.53
N ARG A 42 19.77 22.26 -22.55
CA ARG A 42 19.73 21.83 -21.14
C ARG A 42 18.34 21.93 -20.53
N LYS A 43 17.61 23.01 -20.78
CA LYS A 43 16.22 23.17 -20.31
C LYS A 43 15.32 22.07 -20.90
N ARG A 44 15.46 21.78 -22.19
CA ARG A 44 14.71 20.71 -22.86
C ARG A 44 15.02 19.35 -22.25
N GLN A 45 16.29 19.05 -22.02
CA GLN A 45 16.71 17.78 -21.40
C GLN A 45 16.20 17.66 -19.96
N ALA A 46 16.29 18.73 -19.16
CA ALA A 46 15.77 18.74 -17.79
C ALA A 46 14.25 18.54 -17.75
N ASN A 47 13.51 19.17 -18.67
CA ASN A 47 12.07 18.99 -18.76
C ASN A 47 11.72 17.56 -19.17
N LYS A 48 12.44 16.98 -20.14
CA LYS A 48 12.27 15.58 -20.55
C LYS A 48 12.44 14.63 -19.35
N PHE A 49 13.53 14.77 -18.59
CA PHE A 49 13.75 13.92 -17.42
C PHE A 49 12.72 14.11 -16.31
N ARG A 50 12.21 15.33 -16.11
CA ARG A 50 11.10 15.55 -15.16
C ARG A 50 9.83 14.85 -15.63
N SER A 51 9.46 15.00 -16.90
CA SER A 51 8.27 14.35 -17.44
C SER A 51 8.35 12.83 -17.39
N GLU A 52 9.50 12.25 -17.75
CA GLU A 52 9.74 10.79 -17.63
C GLU A 52 9.67 10.32 -16.17
N GLY A 53 10.26 11.09 -15.24
CA GLY A 53 10.20 10.79 -13.81
C GLY A 53 8.77 10.89 -13.23
N GLU A 54 8.00 11.88 -13.67
CA GLU A 54 6.60 12.04 -13.28
C GLU A 54 5.72 10.92 -13.82
N GLU A 55 5.91 10.53 -15.08
CA GLU A 55 5.19 9.43 -15.72
C GLU A 55 5.44 8.11 -14.97
N GLU A 56 6.70 7.76 -14.74
CA GLU A 56 7.05 6.52 -14.06
C GLU A 56 6.55 6.53 -12.60
N ALA A 57 6.65 7.68 -11.91
CA ALA A 57 6.10 7.82 -10.57
C ALA A 57 4.57 7.64 -10.55
N GLN A 58 3.84 8.20 -11.52
CA GLN A 58 2.39 8.00 -11.63
C GLN A 58 2.04 6.55 -11.90
N LYS A 59 2.77 5.87 -12.77
CA LYS A 59 2.57 4.46 -13.09
C LYS A 59 2.79 3.57 -11.86
N ILE A 60 3.87 3.81 -11.10
CA ILE A 60 4.18 3.06 -9.87
C ILE A 60 3.08 3.27 -8.82
N ARG A 61 2.64 4.51 -8.61
CA ARG A 61 1.55 4.82 -7.65
C ARG A 61 0.26 4.13 -8.05
N ALA A 62 -0.15 4.24 -9.31
CA ALA A 62 -1.36 3.61 -9.81
C ALA A 62 -1.33 2.08 -9.69
N ALA A 63 -0.17 1.44 -9.95
CA ALA A 63 0.01 0.01 -9.74
C ALA A 63 -0.10 -0.35 -8.25
N THR A 64 0.58 0.40 -7.39
CA THR A 64 0.57 0.19 -5.94
C THR A 64 -0.83 0.34 -5.34
N ASP A 65 -1.59 1.35 -5.77
CA ASP A 65 -2.96 1.57 -5.31
C ASP A 65 -3.90 0.42 -5.73
N ARG A 66 -3.72 -0.10 -6.96
CA ARG A 66 -4.44 -1.29 -7.41
C ARG A 66 -4.10 -2.49 -6.55
N ASP A 67 -2.81 -2.78 -6.35
CA ASP A 67 -2.34 -3.94 -5.59
C ASP A 67 -2.81 -3.87 -4.14
N LYS A 68 -2.71 -2.70 -3.51
CA LYS A 68 -3.25 -2.45 -2.17
C LYS A 68 -4.73 -2.80 -2.09
N THR A 69 -5.52 -2.35 -3.07
CA THR A 69 -6.96 -2.59 -3.10
C THR A 69 -7.27 -4.08 -3.23
N VAL A 70 -6.56 -4.78 -4.11
CA VAL A 70 -6.70 -6.23 -4.30
C VAL A 70 -6.33 -6.99 -3.02
N ILE A 71 -5.19 -6.67 -2.42
CA ILE A 71 -4.73 -7.32 -1.17
C ILE A 71 -5.75 -7.13 -0.04
N LEU A 72 -6.28 -5.92 0.13
CA LEU A 72 -7.30 -5.65 1.15
C LEU A 72 -8.61 -6.38 0.87
N ALA A 73 -9.03 -6.43 -0.40
CA ALA A 73 -10.24 -7.16 -0.79
C ALA A 73 -10.10 -8.68 -0.56
N ASP A 74 -8.95 -9.26 -0.91
CA ASP A 74 -8.66 -10.68 -0.69
C ASP A 74 -8.55 -11.02 0.79
N ALA A 75 -7.90 -10.16 1.58
CA ALA A 75 -7.84 -10.31 3.03
C ALA A 75 -9.24 -10.26 3.66
N TYR A 76 -10.08 -9.31 3.23
CA TYR A 76 -11.46 -9.20 3.70
C TYR A 76 -12.29 -10.42 3.32
N LYS A 77 -12.21 -10.86 2.05
CA LYS A 77 -12.88 -12.07 1.57
C LYS A 77 -12.50 -13.28 2.41
N LYS A 78 -11.20 -13.50 2.65
CA LYS A 78 -10.70 -14.62 3.45
C LYS A 78 -11.18 -14.54 4.90
N ALA A 79 -11.18 -13.34 5.49
CA ALA A 79 -11.70 -13.14 6.85
C ALA A 79 -13.19 -13.48 6.95
N GLN A 80 -14.00 -13.08 5.96
CA GLN A 80 -15.43 -13.39 5.93
C GLN A 80 -15.69 -14.88 5.70
N GLN A 81 -14.90 -15.55 4.87
CA GLN A 81 -14.97 -17.01 4.69
C GLN A 81 -14.69 -17.73 6.01
N ILE A 82 -13.57 -17.41 6.68
CA ILE A 82 -13.21 -18.04 7.96
C ILE A 82 -14.29 -17.80 9.02
N ARG A 83 -14.84 -16.59 9.09
CA ARG A 83 -15.94 -16.29 10.02
C ARG A 83 -17.20 -17.09 9.68
N GLY A 84 -17.58 -17.15 8.41
CA GLY A 84 -18.74 -17.92 7.96
C GLY A 84 -18.61 -19.42 8.22
N ASP A 85 -17.42 -19.98 7.96
CA ASP A 85 -17.12 -21.39 8.24
C ASP A 85 -17.20 -21.68 9.75
N GLY A 86 -16.65 -20.80 10.59
CA GLY A 86 -16.73 -20.94 12.04
C GLY A 86 -18.14 -20.77 12.60
N GLU A 87 -18.94 -19.86 12.04
CA GLU A 87 -20.35 -19.70 12.40
C GLU A 87 -21.19 -20.91 11.99
N ALA A 88 -20.93 -21.48 10.80
CA ALA A 88 -21.59 -22.70 10.35
C ALA A 88 -21.26 -23.89 11.25
N GLU A 89 -19.99 -24.11 11.58
CA GLU A 89 -19.56 -25.19 12.48
C GLU A 89 -20.15 -25.02 13.89
N ALA A 90 -20.16 -23.80 14.42
CA ALA A 90 -20.79 -23.52 15.71
C ALA A 90 -22.30 -23.83 15.68
N LEU A 91 -23.01 -23.41 14.63
CA LEU A 91 -24.43 -23.67 14.47
C LEU A 91 -24.72 -25.17 14.36
N ASP A 92 -23.90 -25.93 13.63
CA ASP A 92 -24.02 -27.38 13.51
C ASP A 92 -23.82 -28.07 14.86
N ILE A 93 -22.80 -27.68 15.62
CA ILE A 93 -22.57 -28.21 16.98
C ILE A 93 -23.75 -27.89 17.89
N TYR A 94 -24.28 -26.66 17.84
CA TYR A 94 -25.46 -26.28 18.60
C TYR A 94 -26.67 -27.12 18.19
N ALA A 95 -26.98 -27.24 16.90
CA ALA A 95 -28.09 -28.05 16.41
C ALA A 95 -27.98 -29.53 16.81
N LEU A 96 -26.79 -30.12 16.71
CA LEU A 96 -26.51 -31.50 17.15
C LEU A 96 -26.64 -31.66 18.67
N SER A 97 -26.24 -30.66 19.45
CA SER A 97 -26.34 -30.70 20.91
C SER A 97 -27.78 -30.53 21.37
N PHE A 98 -28.53 -29.64 20.74
CA PHE A 98 -29.93 -29.37 21.07
C PHE A 98 -30.88 -30.46 20.58
N SER A 99 -30.60 -31.10 19.45
CA SER A 99 -31.40 -32.26 18.98
C SER A 99 -31.26 -33.50 19.87
N LYS A 100 -30.21 -33.59 20.69
CA LYS A 100 -30.04 -34.68 21.67
C LYS A 100 -30.93 -34.56 22.91
N SER A 101 -31.35 -33.36 23.30
CA SER A 101 -32.30 -33.15 24.41
C SER A 101 -33.02 -31.79 24.28
N PRO A 102 -34.20 -31.77 23.62
CA PRO A 102 -35.00 -30.56 23.46
C PRO A 102 -35.46 -29.94 24.78
N ASP A 103 -35.72 -30.77 25.80
CA ASP A 103 -36.22 -30.33 27.10
C ASP A 103 -35.14 -29.59 27.90
N PHE A 104 -33.89 -30.06 27.82
CA PHE A 104 -32.74 -29.37 28.44
C PHE A 104 -32.46 -28.01 27.80
N TYR A 105 -32.72 -27.87 26.49
CA TYR A 105 -32.59 -26.61 25.77
C TYR A 105 -33.63 -25.57 26.21
N GLU A 106 -34.91 -25.95 26.29
CA GLU A 106 -35.94 -25.04 26.79
C GLU A 106 -35.55 -24.55 28.18
N PHE A 107 -35.14 -25.44 29.09
CA PHE A 107 -34.68 -25.08 30.42
C PHE A 107 -33.52 -24.07 30.43
N LEU A 108 -32.43 -24.34 29.69
CA LEU A 108 -31.23 -23.50 29.66
C LEU A 108 -31.48 -22.12 29.03
N ARG A 109 -32.32 -22.07 27.99
CA ARG A 109 -32.78 -20.81 27.37
C ARG A 109 -33.66 -20.00 28.32
N THR A 110 -34.46 -20.67 29.15
CA THR A 110 -35.26 -20.02 30.20
C THR A 110 -34.34 -19.35 31.23
N LEU A 111 -33.25 -20.02 31.65
CA LEU A 111 -32.26 -19.50 32.60
C LEU A 111 -31.47 -18.29 32.06
N GLU A 112 -30.98 -18.33 30.82
CA GLU A 112 -30.32 -17.16 30.20
C GLU A 112 -31.27 -15.96 30.08
N THR A 113 -32.55 -16.23 29.82
CA THR A 113 -33.57 -15.18 29.76
C THR A 113 -33.81 -14.58 31.14
N TYR A 114 -33.76 -15.39 32.21
CA TYR A 114 -33.79 -14.88 33.58
C TYR A 114 -32.61 -14.00 33.91
N GLU A 115 -31.40 -14.37 33.53
CA GLU A 115 -30.20 -13.54 33.76
C GLU A 115 -30.28 -12.20 33.03
N LYS A 116 -30.83 -12.17 31.81
CA LYS A 116 -30.97 -10.93 31.02
C LYS A 116 -32.10 -10.02 31.48
N VAL A 117 -33.18 -10.58 32.03
CA VAL A 117 -34.42 -9.85 32.35
C VAL A 117 -34.52 -9.49 33.84
N ILE A 118 -33.90 -10.28 34.72
CA ILE A 118 -33.95 -10.09 36.18
C ILE A 118 -32.69 -9.35 36.65
N ASP A 119 -32.77 -8.02 36.66
CA ASP A 119 -31.79 -7.16 37.35
C ASP A 119 -32.33 -6.77 38.74
N LYS A 120 -31.47 -6.32 39.68
CA LYS A 120 -31.81 -6.02 41.09
C LYS A 120 -32.94 -4.98 41.31
N LYS A 121 -33.41 -4.33 40.23
CA LYS A 121 -34.47 -3.31 40.24
C LYS A 121 -35.73 -3.72 39.48
N THR A 122 -35.76 -4.90 38.85
CA THR A 122 -36.88 -5.31 37.99
C THR A 122 -37.92 -6.09 38.79
N THR A 123 -39.10 -5.50 39.00
CA THR A 123 -40.28 -6.24 39.50
C THR A 123 -41.02 -6.83 38.29
N LEU A 124 -40.89 -8.15 38.10
CA LEU A 124 -41.51 -8.86 36.99
C LEU A 124 -42.96 -9.24 37.35
N VAL A 125 -43.95 -8.68 36.64
CA VAL A 125 -45.36 -9.10 36.75
C VAL A 125 -45.67 -9.99 35.56
N LEU A 126 -45.65 -11.30 35.78
CA LEU A 126 -45.95 -12.29 34.74
C LEU A 126 -47.32 -12.93 35.01
N PRO A 127 -48.12 -13.18 33.96
CA PRO A 127 -49.33 -13.98 34.09
C PRO A 127 -48.99 -15.44 34.44
N GLY A 128 -49.85 -16.10 35.22
CA GLY A 128 -49.61 -17.45 35.77
C GLY A 128 -49.53 -18.59 34.75
N ASP A 129 -49.79 -18.32 33.46
CA ASP A 129 -49.68 -19.26 32.34
C ASP A 129 -48.38 -19.08 31.52
N SER A 130 -47.50 -18.15 31.92
CA SER A 130 -46.25 -17.88 31.23
C SER A 130 -45.32 -19.10 31.26
N LYS A 131 -44.75 -19.45 30.09
CA LYS A 131 -43.74 -20.52 29.95
C LYS A 131 -42.54 -20.35 30.90
N LEU A 132 -42.25 -19.13 31.32
CA LEU A 132 -41.25 -18.83 32.33
C LEU A 132 -41.63 -19.47 33.68
N PHE A 133 -42.84 -19.21 34.19
CA PHE A 133 -43.26 -19.69 35.52
C PHE A 133 -43.38 -21.22 35.63
N LYS A 134 -43.62 -21.91 34.50
CA LYS A 134 -43.83 -23.36 34.45
C LYS A 134 -42.65 -24.17 34.98
N ASN A 135 -41.42 -23.72 34.74
CA ASN A 135 -40.19 -24.41 35.18
C ASN A 135 -39.76 -24.07 36.62
N LEU A 136 -40.46 -23.16 37.31
CA LEU A 136 -40.20 -22.76 38.70
C LEU A 136 -41.18 -23.38 39.71
N THR A 137 -42.20 -24.12 39.23
CA THR A 137 -43.29 -24.67 40.04
C THR A 137 -43.35 -26.20 40.09
N GLU A 138 -42.43 -26.89 39.39
CA GLU A 138 -42.08 -28.32 39.61
C GLU A 138 -40.79 -28.41 40.44
#